data_AF-A0A3G1QB43-F1
#
_entry.id   AF-A0A3G1QB43-F1
#
_cell.length_a   1.000
_cell.length_b   1.000
_cell.length_c   1.000
_cell.angle_alpha   90.00
_cell.angle_beta   90.00
_cell.angle_gamma   90.00
#
_symmetry.space_group_name_H-M   'P 1'
#
loop_
_entity.id
_entity.type
_entity.pdbx_description
1 polymer ?
#
loop_
_entity_poly.entity_id
_entity_poly.type
_entity_poly.pdbx_seq_one_letter_code
_entity_poly.pdbx_strand_id
1 'polypeptide(L)'
;MFTATQSVLVQKGWEVLGKDTEEDNAQDEEVQTGFDLSMLQVNDDGVCESASIDKKATTPPRYFTDSTLLAAMTRAAKFIDDPDLRKALEAKDEGSSDQGSIGTEATRAGILEKLAANTGLVSIEKEKGYTELVWKTTKQGQEFCAALPPEVIKPNISALWAEKQAQIKSGEMTINDFIKENDDYIHTLISDLQQKGLNISSNAIPCPACGNGVLRRIKGANGFFWGCSGYPGCKTSFPDKDGKPLTEKQPAGGASDRLDVPCPSCNKEILVRPKGFFCTGCDFKLWSEIAGKKITSTQVETLIKKGKTGSLKGFTSTKTGKKFDAALVLQDKNTGKVGFEFAKK
;
A
#
# COMPACT_ATOMS: atom_id res chain seq x y z
N MET A 1 20.54 -5.09 46.24
CA MET A 1 21.00 -3.69 46.33
C MET A 1 19.91 -2.85 45.69
N PHE A 2 19.29 -1.94 46.44
CA PHE A 2 18.23 -1.06 45.93
C PHE A 2 18.81 0.35 45.72
N THR A 3 18.31 1.07 44.73
CA THR A 3 18.66 2.47 44.47
C THR A 3 17.38 3.23 44.21
N ALA A 4 17.20 4.38 44.86
CA ALA A 4 16.13 5.31 44.60
C ALA A 4 16.73 6.58 43.97
N THR A 5 16.11 7.08 42.90
CA THR A 5 16.57 8.27 42.17
C THR A 5 15.40 9.21 41.96
N GLN A 6 15.59 10.49 42.25
CA GLN A 6 14.63 11.55 41.96
C GLN A 6 15.29 12.60 41.06
N SER A 7 14.58 13.03 40.02
CA SER A 7 14.99 14.14 39.15
C SER A 7 14.02 15.30 39.36
N VAL A 8 14.56 16.50 39.60
CA VAL A 8 13.77 17.72 39.82
C VAL A 8 14.24 18.78 38.82
N LEU A 9 13.30 19.39 38.12
CA LEU A 9 13.58 20.47 37.19
C LEU A 9 13.92 21.74 37.98
N VAL A 10 15.21 22.06 38.05
CA VAL A 10 15.69 23.27 38.76
C VAL A 10 15.47 24.52 37.91
N GLN A 11 15.66 24.43 36.59
CA GLN A 11 15.45 25.54 35.66
C GLN A 11 15.01 25.01 34.29
N LYS A 12 13.93 25.59 33.75
CA LYS A 12 13.33 25.18 32.46
C LYS A 12 14.25 25.39 31.24
N GLY A 13 15.15 26.36 31.28
CA GLY A 13 16.13 26.59 30.21
C GLY A 13 15.49 26.69 28.81
N TRP A 14 15.93 25.85 27.88
CA TRP A 14 15.49 25.82 26.48
C TRP A 14 14.05 25.30 26.30
N GLU A 15 13.48 24.60 27.29
CA GLU A 15 12.09 24.10 27.22
C GLU A 15 11.07 25.25 27.15
N VAL A 16 11.47 26.48 27.51
CA VAL A 16 10.64 27.68 27.37
C VAL A 16 10.37 28.02 25.89
N LEU A 17 11.24 27.60 24.97
CA LEU A 17 11.16 27.93 23.54
C LEU A 17 10.22 27.02 22.74
N GLY A 18 9.73 25.92 23.33
CA GLY A 18 8.96 24.88 22.62
C GLY A 18 7.42 25.04 22.64
N LYS A 19 6.88 26.15 23.13
CA LYS A 19 5.44 26.32 23.42
C LYS A 19 4.61 27.04 22.33
N ASP A 20 4.72 26.61 21.06
CA ASP A 20 3.89 27.15 19.96
C ASP A 20 2.85 26.15 19.41
N THR A 21 2.33 25.24 20.25
CA THR A 21 1.11 24.47 19.94
C THR A 21 0.09 24.63 21.05
N GLU A 22 -1.07 25.22 20.72
CA GLU A 22 -2.19 25.57 21.61
C GLU A 22 -2.93 24.38 22.25
N GLU A 23 -2.30 23.21 22.45
CA GLU A 23 -2.95 22.04 23.07
C GLU A 23 -2.45 21.68 24.49
N ASP A 24 -1.40 22.32 25.03
CA ASP A 24 -0.85 21.96 26.36
C ASP A 24 -1.24 22.91 27.51
N ASN A 25 -2.41 23.55 27.44
CA ASN A 25 -2.95 24.36 28.56
C ASN A 25 -3.86 23.58 29.51
N ALA A 26 -3.69 22.26 29.60
CA ALA A 26 -4.25 21.48 30.70
C ALA A 26 -3.32 20.30 31.04
N GLN A 27 -2.84 20.29 32.29
CA GLN A 27 -2.17 19.16 32.99
C GLN A 27 -0.69 18.96 32.57
N ASP A 28 0.34 19.01 33.43
CA ASP A 28 0.44 18.71 34.85
C ASP A 28 1.55 19.55 35.51
N GLU A 29 1.18 20.44 36.45
CA GLU A 29 2.02 20.56 37.65
C GLU A 29 1.75 19.28 38.44
N GLU A 30 2.52 18.22 38.18
CA GLU A 30 2.60 17.11 39.12
C GLU A 30 3.08 17.71 40.44
N VAL A 31 2.14 17.96 41.35
CA VAL A 31 2.43 18.11 42.76
C VAL A 31 3.18 16.84 43.12
N GLN A 32 4.49 16.94 43.38
CA GLN A 32 5.29 15.84 43.91
C GLN A 32 4.64 15.40 45.23
N THR A 33 3.79 14.39 45.15
CA THR A 33 3.12 13.75 46.30
C THR A 33 4.02 12.71 46.96
N GLY A 34 5.34 12.81 46.75
CA GLY A 34 6.36 11.91 47.26
C GLY A 34 7.31 12.60 48.21
N PHE A 35 7.94 11.81 49.08
CA PHE A 35 9.05 12.26 49.92
C PHE A 35 10.22 12.73 49.04
N ASP A 36 10.73 13.94 49.32
CA ASP A 36 11.86 14.53 48.59
C ASP A 36 13.18 13.86 49.00
N LEU A 37 13.73 13.06 48.09
CA LEU A 37 14.98 12.32 48.30
C LEU A 37 16.19 13.25 48.46
N SER A 38 16.10 14.53 48.06
CA SER A 38 17.19 15.49 48.29
C SER A 38 17.40 15.84 49.77
N MET A 39 16.43 15.52 50.63
CA MET A 39 16.53 15.73 52.08
C MET A 39 17.35 14.65 52.80
N LEU A 40 17.68 13.55 52.13
CA LEU A 40 18.43 12.44 52.73
C LEU A 40 19.93 12.68 52.72
N GLN A 41 20.61 12.18 53.74
CA GLN A 41 22.06 12.20 53.89
C GLN A 41 22.65 10.79 53.92
N VAL A 42 23.96 10.71 53.66
CA VAL A 42 24.69 9.45 53.76
C VAL A 42 24.65 8.99 55.21
N ASN A 43 24.25 7.72 55.42
CA ASN A 43 24.03 7.08 56.72
C ASN A 43 22.69 7.41 57.42
N ASP A 44 21.71 7.97 56.72
CA ASP A 44 20.35 7.99 57.25
C ASP A 44 19.81 6.56 57.40
N ASP A 45 19.22 6.27 58.55
CA ASP A 45 18.57 5.00 58.85
C ASP A 45 17.12 4.98 58.32
N GLY A 46 16.72 3.84 57.75
CA GLY A 46 15.35 3.64 57.27
C GLY A 46 14.85 2.22 57.54
N VAL A 47 13.55 2.07 57.70
CA VAL A 47 12.89 0.76 57.88
C VAL A 47 12.06 0.44 56.64
N CYS A 48 12.28 -0.73 56.05
CA CYS A 48 11.42 -1.24 54.99
C CYS A 48 10.11 -1.74 55.61
N GLU A 49 9.06 -0.92 55.51
CA GLU A 49 7.74 -1.25 56.08
C GLU A 49 7.03 -2.37 55.32
N SER A 50 7.23 -2.46 54.01
CA SER A 50 6.65 -3.50 53.17
C SER A 50 7.52 -3.79 51.95
N ALA A 51 7.41 -5.02 51.46
CA ALA A 51 7.96 -5.44 50.19
C ALA A 51 6.89 -6.21 49.42
N SER A 52 6.73 -5.90 48.15
CA SER A 52 5.82 -6.61 47.25
C SER A 52 6.61 -7.22 46.10
N ILE A 53 6.10 -8.34 45.57
CA ILE A 53 6.65 -8.99 44.39
C ILE A 53 5.70 -8.74 43.24
N ASP A 54 6.12 -7.89 42.31
CA ASP A 54 5.38 -7.65 41.08
C ASP A 54 5.83 -8.66 40.00
N LYS A 55 4.89 -9.46 39.51
CA LYS A 55 5.13 -10.44 38.44
C LYS A 55 4.91 -9.76 37.10
N LYS A 56 6.01 -9.34 36.45
CA LYS A 56 5.98 -8.77 35.10
C LYS A 56 6.23 -9.83 34.03
N ALA A 57 5.53 -9.70 32.91
CA ALA A 57 5.77 -10.49 31.71
C ALA A 57 6.63 -9.68 30.71
N THR A 58 7.52 -10.35 29.98
CA THR A 58 8.26 -9.73 28.88
C THR A 58 7.31 -9.39 27.75
N THR A 59 7.45 -8.21 27.17
CA THR A 59 6.73 -7.84 25.95
C THR A 59 7.55 -8.18 24.71
N PRO A 60 6.91 -8.57 23.60
CA PRO A 60 7.62 -8.77 22.35
C PRO A 60 8.21 -7.44 21.85
N PRO A 61 9.28 -7.49 21.05
CA PRO A 61 9.83 -6.30 20.40
C PRO A 61 8.76 -5.55 19.60
N ARG A 62 8.83 -4.22 19.61
CA ARG A 62 7.93 -3.40 18.79
C ARG A 62 8.28 -3.52 17.32
N TYR A 63 7.26 -3.46 16.47
CA TYR A 63 7.45 -3.31 15.03
C TYR A 63 8.06 -1.94 14.72
N PHE A 64 8.76 -1.88 13.59
CA PHE A 64 9.23 -0.61 13.06
C PHE A 64 8.08 0.16 12.40
N THR A 65 8.00 1.44 12.72
CA THR A 65 7.30 2.51 11.99
C THR A 65 8.29 3.19 11.07
N ASP A 66 7.84 4.12 10.21
CA ASP A 66 8.76 4.88 9.35
C ASP A 66 9.79 5.67 10.18
N SER A 67 9.31 6.36 11.22
CA SER A 67 10.14 7.11 12.16
C SER A 67 11.17 6.24 12.89
N THR A 68 10.75 5.09 13.41
CA THR A 68 11.63 4.20 14.18
C THR A 68 12.57 3.38 13.30
N LEU A 69 12.18 3.07 12.06
CA LEU A 69 13.06 2.44 11.07
C LEU A 69 14.16 3.41 10.63
N LEU A 70 13.81 4.67 10.36
CA LEU A 70 14.78 5.70 10.04
C LEU A 70 15.77 5.93 11.19
N ALA A 71 15.27 5.99 12.44
CA ALA A 71 16.11 6.08 13.62
C ALA A 71 17.00 4.84 13.84
N ALA A 72 16.53 3.66 13.43
CA ALA A 72 17.34 2.44 13.44
C ALA A 72 18.45 2.50 12.37
N MET A 73 18.17 3.06 11.19
CA MET A 73 19.18 3.26 10.13
C MET A 73 20.25 4.28 10.53
N THR A 74 19.89 5.34 11.26
CA THR A 74 20.87 6.33 11.74
C THR A 74 21.76 5.79 12.86
N ARG A 75 21.32 4.76 13.58
CA ARG A 75 22.04 4.09 14.68
C ARG A 75 22.26 2.61 14.39
N ALA A 76 22.57 2.27 13.14
CA ALA A 76 22.66 0.90 12.66
C ALA A 76 23.71 0.07 13.41
N ALA A 77 24.79 0.71 13.89
CA ALA A 77 25.83 0.08 14.70
C ALA A 77 25.29 -0.63 15.96
N LYS A 78 24.16 -0.17 16.54
CA LYS A 78 23.52 -0.83 17.69
C LYS A 78 23.02 -2.25 17.38
N PHE A 79 22.84 -2.59 16.11
CA PHE A 79 22.40 -3.90 15.64
C PHE A 79 23.55 -4.81 15.22
N ILE A 80 24.81 -4.38 15.41
CA ILE A 80 26.01 -5.20 15.21
C ILE A 80 26.36 -5.86 16.53
N ASP A 81 26.43 -7.20 16.54
CA ASP A 81 26.78 -7.97 17.74
C ASP A 81 28.27 -7.89 18.07
N ASP A 82 29.12 -7.92 17.03
CA ASP A 82 30.57 -7.85 17.15
C ASP A 82 31.01 -6.44 17.59
N PRO A 83 31.71 -6.31 18.73
CA PRO A 83 32.09 -5.01 19.28
C PRO A 83 33.14 -4.27 18.42
N ASP A 84 33.98 -4.98 17.68
CA ASP A 84 35.03 -4.36 16.87
C ASP A 84 34.43 -3.85 15.55
N LEU A 85 33.56 -4.64 14.91
CA LEU A 85 32.78 -4.16 13.75
C LEU A 85 31.87 -2.99 14.11
N ARG A 86 31.27 -3.01 15.32
CA ARG A 86 30.47 -1.89 15.81
C ARG A 86 31.29 -0.60 15.87
N LYS A 87 32.45 -0.66 16.52
CA LYS A 87 33.38 0.48 16.62
C LYS A 87 33.83 0.97 15.24
N ALA A 88 34.11 0.06 14.31
CA ALA A 88 34.52 0.42 12.96
C ALA A 88 33.43 1.23 12.23
N LEU A 89 32.16 0.83 12.37
CA LEU A 89 31.04 1.56 11.77
C LEU A 89 30.79 2.90 12.48
N GLU A 90 30.91 2.96 13.81
CA GLU A 90 30.79 4.21 14.58
C GLU A 90 31.88 5.21 14.22
N ALA A 91 33.13 4.75 14.07
CA ALA A 91 34.29 5.57 13.71
C ALA A 91 34.17 6.22 12.33
N LYS A 92 33.47 5.57 11.38
CA LYS A 92 33.21 6.13 10.05
C LYS A 92 32.50 7.47 10.12
N ASP A 93 31.57 7.62 11.06
CA ASP A 93 30.70 8.79 11.21
C ASP A 93 31.10 9.62 12.47
N GLU A 94 32.35 9.49 12.93
CA GLU A 94 32.86 10.22 14.09
C GLU A 94 32.72 11.74 13.90
N GLY A 95 32.16 12.43 14.90
CA GLY A 95 31.87 13.87 14.84
C GLY A 95 30.58 14.27 14.11
N SER A 96 29.82 13.31 13.57
CA SER A 96 28.47 13.52 13.02
C SER A 96 27.38 13.19 14.05
N SER A 97 26.15 13.67 13.84
CA SER A 97 24.96 13.21 14.59
C SER A 97 24.55 11.77 14.24
N ASP A 98 25.07 11.23 13.14
CA ASP A 98 24.74 9.91 12.58
C ASP A 98 25.80 8.84 12.88
N GLN A 99 26.29 8.77 14.12
CA GLN A 99 27.35 7.82 14.48
C GLN A 99 26.90 6.36 14.27
N GLY A 100 27.57 5.68 13.34
CA GLY A 100 27.32 4.27 13.07
C GLY A 100 26.13 4.02 12.14
N SER A 101 25.96 4.85 11.13
CA SER A 101 24.76 4.85 10.28
C SER A 101 24.89 4.01 9.00
N ILE A 102 23.76 3.51 8.50
CA ILE A 102 23.65 2.92 7.16
C ILE A 102 22.95 3.89 6.19
N GLY A 103 23.60 4.10 5.03
CA GLY A 103 23.21 5.15 4.09
C GLY A 103 23.51 6.56 4.62
N THR A 104 23.57 7.52 3.72
CA THR A 104 23.63 8.95 4.06
C THR A 104 22.21 9.51 4.24
N GLU A 105 22.05 10.59 5.01
CA GLU A 105 20.76 11.27 5.22
C GLU A 105 19.98 11.47 3.91
N ALA A 106 20.65 11.93 2.84
CA ALA A 106 20.06 12.14 1.53
C ALA A 106 19.55 10.87 0.81
N THR A 107 20.00 9.67 1.22
CA THR A 107 19.67 8.41 0.54
C THR A 107 18.65 7.54 1.28
N ARG A 108 18.50 7.71 2.60
CA ARG A 108 17.65 6.83 3.43
C ARG A 108 16.18 6.88 2.99
N ALA A 109 15.64 8.07 2.76
CA ALA A 109 14.27 8.24 2.28
C ALA A 109 14.02 7.47 0.96
N GLY A 110 14.92 7.63 -0.02
CA GLY A 110 14.82 6.94 -1.31
C GLY A 110 14.98 5.41 -1.21
N ILE A 111 15.72 4.90 -0.22
CA ILE A 111 15.84 3.47 0.05
C ILE A 111 14.51 2.94 0.63
N LEU A 112 13.94 3.65 1.61
CA LEU A 112 12.65 3.29 2.21
C LEU A 112 11.54 3.30 1.15
N GLU A 113 11.47 4.31 0.28
CA GLU A 113 10.50 4.33 -0.82
C GLU A 113 10.61 3.11 -1.75
N LYS A 114 11.85 2.72 -2.12
CA LYS A 114 12.08 1.52 -2.94
C LYS A 114 11.68 0.24 -2.21
N LEU A 115 11.95 0.16 -0.92
CA LEU A 115 11.57 -0.99 -0.10
C LEU A 115 10.05 -1.08 0.04
N ALA A 116 9.38 0.03 0.35
CA ALA A 116 7.93 0.13 0.43
C ALA A 116 7.23 -0.27 -0.88
N ALA A 117 7.83 0.08 -2.03
CA ALA A 117 7.34 -0.33 -3.34
C ALA A 117 7.47 -1.84 -3.59
N ASN A 118 8.36 -2.53 -2.87
CA ASN A 118 8.55 -3.97 -2.98
C ASN A 118 7.59 -4.74 -2.06
N THR A 119 6.32 -4.72 -2.44
CA THR A 119 5.23 -5.41 -1.73
C THR A 119 5.38 -6.93 -1.67
N GLY A 120 6.32 -7.48 -2.44
CA GLY A 120 6.72 -8.89 -2.36
C GLY A 120 7.49 -9.19 -1.07
N LEU A 121 8.34 -8.27 -0.59
CA LEU A 121 9.20 -8.50 0.57
C LEU A 121 8.68 -7.87 1.86
N VAL A 122 7.99 -6.73 1.76
CA VAL A 122 7.47 -5.99 2.92
C VAL A 122 6.01 -5.60 2.75
N SER A 123 5.29 -5.50 3.86
CA SER A 123 3.97 -4.89 3.96
C SER A 123 3.99 -3.73 4.94
N ILE A 124 3.18 -2.71 4.65
CA ILE A 124 3.02 -1.53 5.49
C ILE A 124 1.54 -1.41 5.83
N GLU A 125 1.17 -1.65 7.08
CA GLU A 125 -0.22 -1.79 7.49
C GLU A 125 -0.50 -1.19 8.88
N LYS A 126 -1.78 -1.02 9.22
CA LYS A 126 -2.20 -0.58 10.55
C LYS A 126 -2.06 -1.73 11.54
N GLU A 127 -1.50 -1.46 12.70
CA GLU A 127 -1.36 -2.42 13.80
C GLU A 127 -1.92 -1.84 15.09
N LYS A 128 -2.56 -2.67 15.91
CA LYS A 128 -3.15 -2.21 17.16
C LYS A 128 -2.05 -1.76 18.12
N GLY A 129 -2.20 -0.55 18.68
CA GLY A 129 -1.21 0.02 19.61
C GLY A 129 -0.12 0.86 18.94
N TYR A 130 -0.25 1.12 17.63
CA TYR A 130 0.63 2.04 16.88
C TYR A 130 -0.21 3.18 16.29
N THR A 131 0.34 4.39 16.35
CA THR A 131 -0.24 5.59 15.72
C THR A 131 0.13 5.66 14.24
N GLU A 132 1.35 5.27 13.90
CA GLU A 132 1.87 5.17 12.54
C GLU A 132 1.63 3.77 11.93
N LEU A 133 1.74 3.67 10.60
CA LEU A 133 1.77 2.39 9.92
C LEU A 133 3.06 1.64 10.29
N VAL A 134 2.97 0.32 10.40
CA VAL A 134 4.10 -0.53 10.76
C VAL A 134 4.60 -1.31 9.55
N TRP A 135 5.92 -1.45 9.48
CA TRP A 135 6.66 -2.25 8.53
C TRP A 135 6.72 -3.70 9.02
N LYS A 136 6.29 -4.63 8.17
CA LYS A 136 6.39 -6.07 8.41
C LYS A 136 7.02 -6.76 7.22
N THR A 137 7.82 -7.78 7.48
CA THR A 137 8.30 -8.66 6.42
C THR A 137 7.18 -9.62 6.01
N THR A 138 6.99 -9.81 4.70
CA THR A 138 6.10 -10.86 4.19
C THR A 138 6.78 -12.23 4.34
N LYS A 139 6.03 -13.31 4.08
CA LYS A 139 6.62 -14.66 4.01
C LYS A 139 7.79 -14.72 3.02
N GLN A 140 7.62 -14.16 1.83
CA GLN A 140 8.69 -14.11 0.83
C GLN A 140 9.86 -13.22 1.28
N GLY A 141 9.59 -12.12 2.01
CA GLY A 141 10.64 -11.30 2.62
C GLY A 141 11.48 -12.06 3.64
N GLN A 142 10.83 -12.87 4.47
CA GLN A 142 11.51 -13.72 5.45
C GLN A 142 12.36 -14.80 4.78
N GLU A 143 11.82 -15.47 3.76
CA GLU A 143 12.55 -16.47 2.95
C GLU A 143 13.72 -15.83 2.19
N PHE A 144 13.54 -14.61 1.65
CA PHE A 144 14.59 -13.85 1.00
C PHE A 144 15.72 -13.53 1.98
N CYS A 145 15.41 -13.02 3.17
CA CYS A 145 16.43 -12.79 4.20
C CYS A 145 17.10 -14.10 4.66
N ALA A 146 16.35 -15.19 4.80
CA ALA A 146 16.91 -16.49 5.18
C ALA A 146 17.84 -17.10 4.12
N ALA A 147 17.68 -16.71 2.86
CA ALA A 147 18.54 -17.14 1.76
C ALA A 147 19.83 -16.31 1.62
N LEU A 148 19.92 -15.16 2.30
CA LEU A 148 21.09 -14.28 2.24
C LEU A 148 22.13 -14.66 3.32
N PRO A 149 23.43 -14.37 3.07
CA PRO A 149 24.45 -14.54 4.08
C PRO A 149 24.18 -13.68 5.35
N PRO A 150 24.49 -14.19 6.56
CA PRO A 150 24.26 -13.47 7.82
C PRO A 150 24.85 -12.06 7.88
N GLU A 151 25.98 -11.84 7.20
CA GLU A 151 26.67 -10.56 7.11
C GLU A 151 25.91 -9.51 6.29
N VAL A 152 25.05 -9.94 5.35
CA VAL A 152 24.27 -9.06 4.46
C VAL A 152 22.92 -8.68 5.07
N ILE A 153 22.35 -9.53 5.93
CA ILE A 153 21.07 -9.26 6.62
C ILE A 153 21.21 -8.37 7.86
N LYS A 154 22.44 -8.14 8.31
CA LYS A 154 22.81 -7.24 9.39
C LYS A 154 23.63 -6.07 8.83
N PRO A 155 23.77 -4.96 9.56
CA PRO A 155 24.66 -3.87 9.15
C PRO A 155 26.17 -4.25 9.16
N ASN A 156 26.51 -5.49 9.51
CA ASN A 156 27.87 -6.04 9.52
C ASN A 156 28.62 -5.80 8.21
N ILE A 157 28.00 -6.06 7.05
CA ILE A 157 28.67 -5.83 5.76
C ILE A 157 29.03 -4.35 5.55
N SER A 158 28.20 -3.42 6.07
CA SER A 158 28.50 -1.98 5.99
C SER A 158 29.70 -1.60 6.86
N ALA A 159 29.84 -2.24 8.04
CA ALA A 159 31.01 -2.06 8.90
C ALA A 159 32.29 -2.59 8.24
N LEU A 160 32.24 -3.81 7.68
CA LEU A 160 33.35 -4.40 6.95
C LEU A 160 33.80 -3.53 5.78
N TRP A 161 32.85 -2.95 5.04
CA TRP A 161 33.17 -2.06 3.92
C TRP A 161 33.77 -0.73 4.40
N ALA A 162 33.30 -0.18 5.52
CA ALA A 162 33.88 1.02 6.11
C ALA A 162 35.34 0.79 6.53
N GLU A 163 35.64 -0.36 7.12
CA GLU A 163 37.00 -0.77 7.47
C GLU A 163 37.90 -0.88 6.24
N LYS A 164 37.45 -1.58 5.19
CA LYS A 164 38.21 -1.68 3.93
C LYS A 164 38.46 -0.31 3.29
N GLN A 165 37.48 0.59 3.33
CA GLN A 165 37.66 1.97 2.86
C GLN A 165 38.70 2.73 3.69
N ALA A 166 38.75 2.50 5.01
CA ALA A 166 39.77 3.08 5.88
C ALA A 166 41.18 2.52 5.56
N GLN A 167 41.31 1.22 5.31
CA GLN A 167 42.57 0.58 4.90
C GLN A 167 43.08 1.10 3.55
N ILE A 168 42.18 1.35 2.60
CA ILE A 168 42.53 2.00 1.32
C ILE A 168 43.02 3.43 1.57
N LYS A 169 42.36 4.17 2.46
CA LYS A 169 42.75 5.55 2.81
C LYS A 169 44.11 5.61 3.53
N SER A 170 44.44 4.63 4.37
CA SER A 170 45.74 4.54 5.06
C SER A 170 46.85 3.99 4.17
N GLY A 171 46.50 3.36 3.04
CA GLY A 171 47.45 2.72 2.13
C GLY A 171 47.81 1.28 2.51
N GLU A 172 47.13 0.69 3.49
CA GLU A 172 47.29 -0.72 3.91
C GLU A 172 46.71 -1.70 2.87
N MET A 173 45.69 -1.27 2.12
CA MET A 173 45.05 -2.05 1.05
C MET A 173 45.04 -1.26 -0.25
N THR A 174 45.29 -1.92 -1.38
CA THR A 174 45.14 -1.28 -2.69
C THR A 174 43.71 -1.42 -3.22
N ILE A 175 43.31 -0.51 -4.12
CA ILE A 175 42.00 -0.59 -4.78
C ILE A 175 41.87 -1.92 -5.56
N ASN A 176 42.95 -2.39 -6.19
CA ASN A 176 42.92 -3.64 -6.96
C ASN A 176 42.72 -4.86 -6.06
N ASP A 177 43.35 -4.89 -4.89
CA ASP A 177 43.16 -5.96 -3.92
C ASP A 177 41.72 -5.98 -3.40
N PHE A 178 41.16 -4.81 -3.07
CA PHE A 178 39.76 -4.68 -2.67
C PHE A 178 38.79 -5.22 -3.73
N ILE A 179 38.98 -4.83 -5.00
CA ILE A 179 38.12 -5.30 -6.10
C ILE A 179 38.26 -6.81 -6.29
N LYS A 180 39.48 -7.34 -6.26
CA LYS A 180 39.73 -8.77 -6.38
C LYS A 180 39.04 -9.57 -5.27
N GLU A 181 39.16 -9.13 -4.02
CA GLU A 181 38.46 -9.77 -2.89
C GLU A 181 36.93 -9.74 -3.06
N ASN A 182 36.38 -8.65 -3.61
CA ASN A 182 34.94 -8.54 -3.86
C ASN A 182 34.48 -9.49 -4.97
N ASP A 183 35.24 -9.57 -6.06
CA ASP A 183 34.97 -10.50 -7.16
C ASP A 183 35.02 -11.95 -6.68
N ASP A 184 36.04 -12.32 -5.89
CA ASP A 184 36.18 -13.67 -5.32
C ASP A 184 34.99 -14.00 -4.38
N TYR A 185 34.54 -13.03 -3.57
CA TYR A 185 33.36 -13.16 -2.72
C TYR A 185 32.08 -13.37 -3.53
N ILE A 186 31.84 -12.56 -4.57
CA ILE A 186 30.67 -12.70 -5.46
C ILE A 186 30.71 -14.05 -6.19
N HIS A 187 31.88 -14.47 -6.69
CA HIS A 187 32.04 -15.75 -7.35
C HIS A 187 31.67 -16.93 -6.43
N THR A 188 32.07 -16.86 -5.17
CA THR A 188 31.70 -17.86 -4.16
C THR A 188 30.19 -17.91 -3.97
N LEU A 189 29.53 -16.76 -3.82
CA LEU A 189 28.07 -16.70 -3.68
C LEU A 189 27.34 -17.29 -4.91
N ILE A 190 27.80 -16.95 -6.12
CA ILE A 190 27.20 -17.49 -7.36
C ILE A 190 27.37 -19.00 -7.45
N SER A 191 28.57 -19.52 -7.15
CA SER A 191 28.84 -20.96 -7.14
C SER A 191 27.93 -21.70 -6.14
N ASP A 192 27.78 -21.16 -4.94
CA ASP A 192 26.89 -21.71 -3.91
C ASP A 192 25.43 -21.75 -4.37
N LEU A 193 24.96 -20.66 -5.01
CA LEU A 193 23.61 -20.58 -5.57
C LEU A 193 23.38 -21.59 -6.70
N GLN A 194 24.38 -21.82 -7.56
CA GLN A 194 24.29 -22.80 -8.65
C GLN A 194 24.17 -24.24 -8.12
N GLN A 195 24.82 -24.55 -6.99
CA GLN A 195 24.81 -25.88 -6.40
C GLN A 195 23.57 -26.14 -5.54
N LYS A 196 23.21 -25.19 -4.67
CA LYS A 196 22.14 -25.35 -3.67
C LYS A 196 20.76 -24.92 -4.18
N GLY A 197 20.73 -24.05 -5.20
CA GLY A 197 19.50 -23.41 -5.67
C GLY A 197 18.96 -22.37 -4.69
N LEU A 198 17.87 -21.71 -5.08
CA LEU A 198 17.13 -20.74 -4.26
C LEU A 198 15.71 -21.24 -4.03
N ASN A 199 15.32 -21.39 -2.77
CA ASN A 199 13.97 -21.81 -2.40
C ASN A 199 13.23 -20.64 -1.73
N ILE A 200 12.72 -19.73 -2.55
CA ILE A 200 11.91 -18.59 -2.13
C ILE A 200 10.52 -18.76 -2.75
N SER A 201 9.47 -18.70 -1.94
CA SER A 201 8.08 -18.75 -2.39
C SER A 201 7.82 -17.58 -3.35
N SER A 202 7.51 -17.91 -4.60
CA SER A 202 7.18 -16.90 -5.59
C SER A 202 5.80 -16.30 -5.30
N ASN A 203 5.76 -15.02 -4.92
CA ASN A 203 4.54 -14.21 -5.00
C ASN A 203 4.27 -13.70 -6.43
N ALA A 204 5.10 -14.10 -7.39
CA ALA A 204 4.96 -13.68 -8.77
C ALA A 204 3.73 -14.33 -9.38
N ILE A 205 2.81 -13.50 -9.85
CA ILE A 205 1.57 -13.96 -10.50
C ILE A 205 1.97 -14.47 -11.89
N PRO A 206 1.81 -15.76 -12.20
CA PRO A 206 2.14 -16.28 -13.52
C PRO A 206 1.33 -15.55 -14.59
N CYS A 207 1.94 -15.27 -15.73
CA CYS A 207 1.26 -14.62 -16.83
C CYS A 207 0.21 -15.59 -17.40
N PRO A 208 -1.10 -15.27 -17.32
CA PRO A 208 -2.13 -16.18 -17.80
C PRO A 208 -2.18 -16.27 -19.33
N ALA A 209 -1.46 -15.40 -20.05
CA ALA A 209 -1.42 -15.42 -21.52
C ALA A 209 -0.28 -16.27 -22.11
N CYS A 210 0.90 -16.31 -21.47
CA CYS A 210 2.05 -17.06 -22.00
C CYS A 210 2.52 -18.22 -21.12
N GLY A 211 2.12 -18.28 -19.84
CA GLY A 211 2.52 -19.32 -18.89
C GLY A 211 4.00 -19.28 -18.47
N ASN A 212 4.89 -18.73 -19.29
CA ASN A 212 6.34 -18.74 -19.09
C ASN A 212 6.89 -17.47 -18.41
N GLY A 213 6.09 -16.41 -18.37
CA GLY A 213 6.45 -15.14 -17.72
C GLY A 213 5.65 -14.89 -16.45
N VAL A 214 6.02 -13.86 -15.71
CA VAL A 214 5.31 -13.38 -14.50
C VAL A 214 4.81 -11.96 -14.71
N LEU A 215 3.70 -11.59 -14.08
CA LEU A 215 3.16 -10.24 -14.16
C LEU A 215 3.93 -9.29 -13.24
N ARG A 216 4.34 -8.14 -13.76
CA ARG A 216 5.02 -7.07 -13.05
C ARG A 216 4.17 -5.80 -13.08
N ARG A 217 4.04 -5.12 -11.95
CA ARG A 217 3.39 -3.81 -11.86
C ARG A 217 4.32 -2.73 -12.42
N ILE A 218 3.86 -1.97 -13.40
CA ILE A 218 4.61 -0.97 -14.16
C ILE A 218 3.85 0.35 -14.11
N LYS A 219 4.55 1.46 -13.88
CA LYS A 219 3.97 2.82 -13.93
C LYS A 219 3.97 3.33 -15.37
N GLY A 220 2.79 3.54 -15.95
CA GLY A 220 2.61 4.15 -17.27
C GLY A 220 2.06 5.58 -17.18
N ALA A 221 1.81 6.21 -18.33
CA ALA A 221 1.28 7.57 -18.42
C ALA A 221 -0.12 7.72 -17.78
N ASN A 222 -0.94 6.67 -17.82
CA ASN A 222 -2.32 6.66 -17.32
C ASN A 222 -2.47 5.94 -15.97
N GLY A 223 -1.38 5.81 -15.20
CA GLY A 223 -1.35 5.08 -13.93
C GLY A 223 -0.64 3.73 -14.02
N PHE A 224 -0.84 2.89 -13.01
CA PHE A 224 -0.19 1.58 -12.93
C PHE A 224 -0.93 0.54 -13.79
N PHE A 225 -0.16 -0.38 -14.37
CA PHE A 225 -0.66 -1.56 -15.08
C PHE A 225 0.24 -2.76 -14.83
N TRP A 226 -0.23 -3.96 -15.11
CA TRP A 226 0.54 -5.19 -14.93
C TRP A 226 0.98 -5.75 -16.28
N GLY A 227 2.28 -5.73 -16.57
CA GLY A 227 2.84 -6.27 -17.82
C GLY A 227 3.58 -7.58 -17.61
N CYS A 228 3.61 -8.45 -18.63
CA CYS A 228 4.39 -9.68 -18.59
C CYS A 228 5.91 -9.41 -18.52
N SER A 229 6.64 -10.19 -17.73
CA SER A 229 8.11 -10.14 -17.64
C SER A 229 8.80 -10.54 -18.93
N GLY A 230 8.16 -11.36 -19.77
CA GLY A 230 8.67 -11.83 -21.05
C GLY A 230 8.58 -10.81 -22.20
N TYR A 231 8.32 -9.53 -21.94
CA TYR A 231 8.37 -8.48 -22.98
C TYR A 231 9.80 -8.37 -23.56
N PRO A 232 9.98 -8.23 -24.88
CA PRO A 232 8.96 -7.99 -25.91
C PRO A 232 8.23 -9.23 -26.46
N GLY A 233 8.66 -10.44 -26.08
CA GLY A 233 8.07 -11.71 -26.55
C GLY A 233 6.63 -11.96 -26.09
N CYS A 234 6.24 -11.45 -24.92
CA CYS A 234 4.85 -11.42 -24.46
C CYS A 234 4.43 -9.98 -24.12
N LYS A 235 3.52 -9.41 -24.93
CA LYS A 235 3.03 -8.03 -24.80
C LYS A 235 1.74 -7.89 -23.98
N THR A 236 1.32 -8.94 -23.30
CA THR A 236 0.10 -8.92 -22.49
C THR A 236 0.23 -7.95 -21.33
N SER A 237 -0.82 -7.15 -21.12
CA SER A 237 -0.96 -6.25 -19.99
C SER A 237 -2.36 -6.34 -19.36
N PHE A 238 -2.45 -6.16 -18.06
CA PHE A 238 -3.70 -6.12 -17.29
C PHE A 238 -3.83 -4.78 -16.55
N PRO A 239 -5.04 -4.22 -16.40
CA PRO A 239 -5.25 -3.05 -15.55
C PRO A 239 -4.90 -3.34 -14.08
N ASP A 240 -4.40 -2.32 -13.36
CA ASP A 240 -4.18 -2.37 -11.91
C ASP A 240 -5.49 -2.01 -11.18
N LYS A 241 -5.93 -2.87 -10.27
CA LYS A 241 -6.99 -2.56 -9.29
C LYS A 241 -6.45 -2.79 -7.90
N ASP A 242 -6.31 -1.71 -7.13
CA ASP A 242 -5.81 -1.74 -5.75
C ASP A 242 -4.48 -2.52 -5.60
N GLY A 243 -3.57 -2.37 -6.57
CA GLY A 243 -2.28 -3.07 -6.55
C GLY A 243 -2.36 -4.56 -6.93
N LYS A 244 -3.40 -5.01 -7.62
CA LYS A 244 -3.53 -6.38 -8.16
C LYS A 244 -3.90 -6.37 -9.65
N PRO A 245 -3.42 -7.34 -10.45
CA PRO A 245 -3.80 -7.45 -11.84
C PRO A 245 -5.24 -7.94 -11.97
N LEU A 246 -6.06 -7.22 -12.74
CA LEU A 246 -7.36 -7.72 -13.18
C LEU A 246 -7.17 -8.73 -14.32
N THR A 247 -6.92 -9.99 -13.97
CA THR A 247 -6.75 -11.11 -14.93
C THR A 247 -8.07 -11.66 -15.44
N GLU A 248 -9.18 -11.39 -14.75
CA GLU A 248 -10.51 -11.67 -15.25
C GLU A 248 -10.76 -10.81 -16.48
N LYS A 249 -11.19 -11.43 -17.58
CA LYS A 249 -11.74 -10.69 -18.73
C LYS A 249 -12.92 -9.88 -18.21
N GLN A 250 -12.70 -8.59 -17.92
CA GLN A 250 -13.81 -7.64 -18.00
C GLN A 250 -14.40 -7.84 -19.39
N PRO A 251 -15.71 -8.12 -19.50
CA PRO A 251 -16.31 -8.28 -20.81
C PRO A 251 -15.99 -7.02 -21.59
N ALA A 252 -15.20 -7.19 -22.65
CA ALA A 252 -14.93 -6.14 -23.60
C ALA A 252 -16.28 -5.52 -23.94
N GLY A 253 -16.44 -4.21 -23.71
CA GLY A 253 -17.67 -3.49 -24.01
C GLY A 253 -18.14 -3.86 -25.41
N GLY A 254 -19.20 -4.66 -25.49
CA GLY A 254 -19.53 -5.37 -26.72
C GLY A 254 -20.42 -6.61 -26.57
N ALA A 255 -20.76 -7.06 -25.36
CA ALA A 255 -21.95 -7.89 -25.18
C ALA A 255 -23.16 -6.94 -25.18
N SER A 256 -23.80 -6.79 -26.34
CA SER A 256 -25.11 -6.16 -26.42
C SER A 256 -26.07 -6.94 -25.55
N ASP A 257 -26.51 -6.38 -24.43
CA ASP A 257 -27.68 -6.89 -23.71
C ASP A 257 -28.81 -7.03 -24.74
N ARG A 258 -29.48 -8.18 -24.77
CA ARG A 258 -30.62 -8.42 -25.67
C ARG A 258 -31.90 -8.34 -24.88
N LEU A 259 -32.93 -7.80 -25.52
CA LEU A 259 -34.27 -7.79 -24.93
C LEU A 259 -34.91 -9.18 -25.06
N ASP A 260 -35.61 -9.67 -24.03
CA ASP A 260 -36.25 -10.99 -24.03
C ASP A 260 -37.60 -11.01 -24.81
N VAL A 261 -37.70 -10.12 -25.81
CA VAL A 261 -38.86 -10.01 -26.70
C VAL A 261 -38.43 -9.81 -28.15
N PRO A 262 -39.09 -10.49 -29.10
CA PRO A 262 -38.82 -10.27 -30.50
C PRO A 262 -39.37 -8.91 -30.96
N CYS A 263 -38.77 -8.36 -32.01
CA CYS A 263 -39.20 -7.09 -32.60
C CYS A 263 -40.65 -7.16 -33.09
N PRO A 264 -41.52 -6.19 -32.74
CA PRO A 264 -42.93 -6.19 -33.12
C PRO A 264 -43.17 -5.97 -34.64
N SER A 265 -42.14 -5.61 -35.40
CA SER A 265 -42.22 -5.38 -36.86
C SER A 265 -41.66 -6.55 -37.67
N CYS A 266 -40.48 -7.08 -37.31
CA CYS A 266 -39.80 -8.11 -38.11
C CYS A 266 -39.48 -9.42 -37.36
N ASN A 267 -39.92 -9.54 -36.11
CA ASN A 267 -39.73 -10.72 -35.24
C ASN A 267 -38.26 -11.12 -34.95
N LYS A 268 -37.29 -10.26 -35.31
CA LYS A 268 -35.86 -10.45 -35.01
C LYS A 268 -35.48 -9.86 -33.64
N GLU A 269 -34.25 -10.15 -33.20
CA GLU A 269 -33.73 -9.71 -31.90
C GLU A 269 -33.57 -8.18 -31.80
N ILE A 270 -33.73 -7.66 -30.58
CA ILE A 270 -33.49 -6.25 -30.23
C ILE A 270 -32.24 -6.15 -29.35
N LEU A 271 -31.27 -5.34 -29.78
CA LEU A 271 -30.04 -5.04 -29.06
C LEU A 271 -30.23 -3.80 -28.19
N VAL A 272 -29.81 -3.91 -26.93
CA VAL A 272 -29.69 -2.81 -25.98
C VAL A 272 -28.33 -2.15 -26.18
N ARG A 273 -28.33 -0.84 -26.40
CA ARG A 273 -27.15 0.02 -26.46
C ARG A 273 -27.33 1.17 -25.47
N PRO A 274 -26.25 1.87 -25.06
CA PRO A 274 -26.37 3.00 -24.11
C PRO A 274 -27.38 4.08 -24.51
N LYS A 275 -27.57 4.28 -25.83
CA LYS A 275 -28.50 5.26 -26.39
C LYS A 275 -29.93 4.73 -26.64
N GLY A 276 -30.20 3.43 -26.49
CA GLY A 276 -31.53 2.88 -26.76
C GLY A 276 -31.55 1.42 -27.20
N PHE A 277 -32.72 1.00 -27.68
CA PHE A 277 -33.06 -0.35 -28.10
C PHE A 277 -33.24 -0.37 -29.62
N PHE A 278 -32.47 -1.21 -30.31
CA PHE A 278 -32.37 -1.22 -31.77
C PHE A 278 -32.59 -2.62 -32.30
N CYS A 279 -33.48 -2.79 -33.29
CA CYS A 279 -33.64 -4.07 -33.95
C CYS A 279 -32.45 -4.41 -34.86
N THR A 280 -32.13 -5.70 -34.96
CA THR A 280 -31.07 -6.23 -35.83
C THR A 280 -31.45 -6.35 -37.30
N GLY A 281 -32.73 -6.19 -37.67
CA GLY A 281 -33.13 -6.40 -39.07
C GLY A 281 -34.32 -5.62 -39.59
N CYS A 282 -34.78 -4.58 -38.88
CA CYS A 282 -35.64 -3.54 -39.44
C CYS A 282 -35.34 -2.17 -38.78
N ASP A 283 -36.02 -1.12 -39.22
CA ASP A 283 -35.85 0.26 -38.76
C ASP A 283 -36.44 0.56 -37.37
N PHE A 284 -36.81 -0.48 -36.61
CA PHE A 284 -37.34 -0.30 -35.26
C PHE A 284 -36.26 0.26 -34.34
N LYS A 285 -36.53 1.45 -33.79
CA LYS A 285 -35.63 2.16 -32.89
C LYS A 285 -36.40 2.82 -31.75
N LEU A 286 -36.03 2.48 -30.53
CA LEU A 286 -36.58 3.11 -29.32
C LEU A 286 -35.45 3.71 -28.50
N TRP A 287 -35.56 4.99 -28.13
CA TRP A 287 -34.55 5.64 -27.29
C TRP A 287 -34.69 5.21 -25.82
N SER A 288 -33.56 5.08 -25.12
CA SER A 288 -33.55 4.73 -23.69
C SER A 288 -34.03 5.88 -22.79
N GLU A 289 -34.13 7.09 -23.35
CA GLU A 289 -34.65 8.28 -22.68
C GLU A 289 -35.77 8.91 -23.52
N ILE A 290 -36.94 9.12 -22.91
CA ILE A 290 -38.14 9.65 -23.55
C ILE A 290 -38.67 10.77 -22.66
N ALA A 291 -38.74 11.99 -23.20
CA ALA A 291 -39.19 13.18 -22.48
C ALA A 291 -38.47 13.38 -21.12
N GLY A 292 -37.14 13.25 -21.10
CA GLY A 292 -36.29 13.46 -19.91
C GLY A 292 -36.31 12.32 -18.88
N LYS A 293 -36.98 11.20 -19.18
CA LYS A 293 -37.04 10.03 -18.30
C LYS A 293 -36.39 8.82 -18.96
N LYS A 294 -35.47 8.18 -18.23
CA LYS A 294 -34.89 6.88 -18.62
C LYS A 294 -35.91 5.76 -18.43
N ILE A 295 -36.03 4.91 -19.44
CA ILE A 295 -36.94 3.76 -19.48
C ILE A 295 -36.14 2.47 -19.27
N THR A 296 -36.63 1.57 -18.43
CA THR A 296 -35.96 0.29 -18.14
C THR A 296 -36.27 -0.75 -19.21
N SER A 297 -35.39 -1.76 -19.37
CA SER A 297 -35.61 -2.87 -20.32
C SER A 297 -36.96 -3.57 -20.10
N THR A 298 -37.36 -3.78 -18.84
CA THR A 298 -38.67 -4.37 -18.46
C THR A 298 -39.87 -3.52 -18.91
N GLN A 299 -39.74 -2.19 -18.88
CA GLN A 299 -40.78 -1.28 -19.36
C GLN A 299 -40.88 -1.31 -20.88
N VAL A 300 -39.74 -1.44 -21.58
CA VAL A 300 -39.71 -1.61 -23.04
C VAL A 300 -40.30 -2.96 -23.46
N GLU A 301 -39.99 -4.04 -22.75
CA GLU A 301 -40.61 -5.35 -22.96
C GLU A 301 -42.13 -5.29 -22.78
N THR A 302 -42.59 -4.59 -21.74
CA THR A 302 -44.02 -4.40 -21.49
C THR A 302 -44.68 -3.59 -22.61
N LEU A 303 -44.02 -2.54 -23.09
CA LEU A 303 -44.48 -1.70 -24.20
C LEU A 303 -44.60 -2.50 -25.50
N ILE A 304 -43.65 -3.40 -25.76
CA ILE A 304 -43.66 -4.27 -26.96
C ILE A 304 -44.72 -5.36 -26.84
N LYS A 305 -44.83 -6.05 -25.69
CA LYS A 305 -45.81 -7.15 -25.48
C LYS A 305 -47.25 -6.64 -25.44
N LYS A 306 -47.51 -5.55 -24.71
CA LYS A 306 -48.87 -5.06 -24.42
C LYS A 306 -49.29 -3.86 -25.27
N GLY A 307 -48.37 -3.29 -26.06
CA GLY A 307 -48.60 -2.05 -26.82
C GLY A 307 -48.66 -0.78 -25.95
N LYS A 308 -48.68 -0.93 -24.61
CA LYS A 308 -48.75 0.16 -23.64
C LYS A 308 -48.01 -0.19 -22.34
N THR A 309 -47.39 0.80 -21.71
CA THR A 309 -46.85 0.67 -20.35
C THR A 309 -47.91 0.98 -19.30
N GLY A 310 -47.61 0.70 -18.03
CA GLY A 310 -48.33 1.34 -16.92
C GLY A 310 -48.09 2.86 -16.88
N SER A 311 -48.80 3.57 -16.00
CA SER A 311 -48.57 4.99 -15.77
C SER A 311 -47.17 5.22 -15.18
N LEU A 312 -46.33 5.93 -15.92
CA LEU A 312 -44.96 6.26 -15.54
C LEU A 312 -44.91 7.72 -15.09
N LYS A 313 -44.36 7.95 -13.89
CA LYS A 313 -44.30 9.30 -13.30
C LYS A 313 -43.10 10.13 -13.76
N GLY A 314 -43.27 11.44 -13.91
CA GLY A 314 -42.15 12.37 -14.06
C GLY A 314 -41.55 12.48 -15.47
N PHE A 315 -42.37 12.40 -16.52
CA PHE A 315 -41.98 12.90 -17.85
C PHE A 315 -41.95 14.41 -17.87
N THR A 316 -41.09 15.01 -18.68
CA THR A 316 -40.97 16.47 -18.82
C THR A 316 -41.50 16.91 -20.18
N SER A 317 -42.50 17.79 -20.19
CA SER A 317 -43.09 18.32 -21.42
C SER A 317 -42.08 19.20 -22.16
N THR A 318 -41.78 18.86 -23.41
CA THR A 318 -40.92 19.66 -24.28
C THR A 318 -41.52 21.02 -24.64
N LYS A 319 -42.85 21.18 -24.51
CA LYS A 319 -43.57 22.43 -24.82
C LYS A 319 -43.68 23.38 -23.63
N THR A 320 -43.71 22.86 -22.40
CA THR A 320 -44.03 23.65 -21.20
C THR A 320 -43.03 23.49 -20.06
N GLY A 321 -42.05 22.58 -20.17
CA GLY A 321 -41.06 22.29 -19.14
C GLY A 321 -41.62 21.62 -17.88
N LYS A 322 -42.95 21.44 -17.78
CA LYS A 322 -43.63 20.88 -16.60
C LYS A 322 -43.56 19.35 -16.60
N LYS A 323 -43.47 18.79 -15.39
CA LYS A 323 -43.52 17.34 -15.18
C LYS A 323 -44.96 16.82 -15.29
N PHE A 324 -45.15 15.66 -15.91
CA PHE A 324 -46.43 14.97 -16.03
C PHE A 324 -46.27 13.46 -15.95
N ASP A 325 -47.36 12.78 -15.61
CA ASP A 325 -47.44 11.33 -15.51
C ASP A 325 -48.32 10.80 -16.65
N ALA A 326 -47.84 9.78 -17.37
CA ALA A 326 -48.57 9.21 -18.50
C ALA A 326 -48.16 7.74 -18.74
N ALA A 327 -48.98 6.98 -19.44
CA ALA A 327 -48.57 5.71 -20.02
C ALA A 327 -47.92 5.95 -21.39
N LEU A 328 -46.85 5.21 -21.70
CA LEU A 328 -46.30 5.18 -23.05
C LEU A 328 -47.09 4.18 -23.88
N VAL A 329 -47.51 4.59 -25.08
CA VAL A 329 -48.21 3.76 -26.05
C VAL A 329 -47.39 3.69 -27.33
N LEU A 330 -47.20 2.49 -27.86
CA LEU A 330 -46.48 2.29 -29.11
C LEU A 330 -47.39 2.70 -30.27
N GLN A 331 -47.17 3.88 -30.84
CA GLN A 331 -47.98 4.43 -31.94
C GLN A 331 -47.64 3.77 -33.27
N ASP A 332 -46.37 3.44 -33.49
CA ASP A 332 -45.91 2.82 -34.72
C ASP A 332 -45.00 1.64 -34.41
N LYS A 333 -45.47 0.45 -34.81
CA LYS A 333 -44.74 -0.80 -34.63
C LYS A 333 -43.54 -0.93 -35.55
N ASN A 334 -43.53 -0.24 -36.70
CA ASN A 334 -42.45 -0.30 -37.68
C ASN A 334 -41.27 0.61 -37.28
N THR A 335 -41.55 1.83 -36.82
CA THR A 335 -40.50 2.80 -36.47
C THR A 335 -40.14 2.81 -34.98
N GLY A 336 -41.00 2.28 -34.11
CA GLY A 336 -40.83 2.35 -32.66
C GLY A 336 -41.30 3.67 -32.03
N LYS A 337 -42.06 4.48 -32.79
CA LYS A 337 -42.58 5.77 -32.30
C LYS A 337 -43.55 5.56 -31.13
N VAL A 338 -43.34 6.31 -30.05
CA VAL A 338 -44.20 6.29 -28.86
C VAL A 338 -45.04 7.56 -28.74
N GLY A 339 -46.23 7.40 -28.18
CA GLY A 339 -47.11 8.47 -27.74
C GLY A 339 -47.37 8.38 -26.24
N PHE A 340 -48.02 9.42 -25.70
CA PHE A 340 -48.44 9.47 -24.30
C PHE A 340 -49.96 9.29 -24.22
N GLU A 341 -50.41 8.35 -23.40
CA GLU A 341 -51.81 8.19 -23.02
C GLU A 341 -51.97 8.64 -21.56
N PHE A 342 -52.83 9.63 -21.35
CA PHE A 342 -53.14 10.17 -20.03
C PHE A 342 -54.38 9.45 -19.50
N ALA A 343 -54.36 9.05 -18.23
CA ALA A 343 -55.54 8.50 -17.59
C ALA A 343 -56.68 9.54 -17.66
N LYS A 344 -57.84 9.15 -18.20
CA LYS A 344 -59.05 9.97 -18.10
C LYS A 344 -59.38 10.14 -16.61
N LYS A 345 -59.51 11.38 -16.17
CA LYS A 345 -60.02 11.70 -14.83
C LYS A 345 -61.47 11.25 -14.68
#